data_AF-A0A447JA27-F1
#
_entry.id   AF-A0A447JA27-F1
#
_cell.length_a   1.000
_cell.length_b   1.000
_cell.length_c   1.000
_cell.angle_alpha   90.00
_cell.angle_beta   90.00
_cell.angle_gamma   90.00
#
_symmetry.space_group_name_H-M   'P 1'
#
loop_
_entity.id
_entity.type
_entity.pdbx_description
1 polymer ?
#
loop_
_entity_poly.entity_id
_entity_poly.type
_entity_poly.pdbx_seq_one_letter_code
_entity_poly.pdbx_strand_id
1 'polypeptide(L)'
;MHMHPILLAWLVALILHAAVGSATVAMMGATAIVAPMLPLYPDVSPEIIAIAIGSGAIGCTIVTDSLFWLVKQYCGATLNETFKYYTTATFIASVVALAGTFLLSFII
;
A
#
# COMPACT_ATOMS: atom_id res chain seq x y z
N MET A 1 -10.08 14.84 15.16
CA MET A 1 -9.10 13.73 15.11
C MET A 1 -8.21 13.97 13.90
N HIS A 2 -7.00 14.50 14.09
CA HIS A 2 -6.08 14.80 12.99
C HIS A 2 -5.40 13.50 12.54
N MET A 3 -5.93 12.87 11.49
CA MET A 3 -5.28 11.70 10.91
C MET A 3 -4.13 12.20 10.02
N HIS A 4 -2.93 11.66 10.23
CA HIS A 4 -1.75 12.11 9.48
C HIS A 4 -1.95 11.81 7.98
N PRO A 5 -1.75 12.78 7.07
CA PRO A 5 -1.98 12.59 5.63
C PRO A 5 -1.20 11.42 5.02
N ILE A 6 -0.02 11.09 5.56
CA ILE A 6 0.79 9.92 5.18
C ILE A 6 0.03 8.62 5.45
N LEU A 7 -0.54 8.48 6.64
CA LEU A 7 -1.32 7.30 7.02
C LEU A 7 -2.59 7.20 6.17
N LEU A 8 -3.26 8.33 5.90
CA LEU A 8 -4.44 8.37 5.03
C LEU A 8 -4.11 7.88 3.63
N ALA A 9 -3.02 8.38 3.04
CA ALA A 9 -2.58 7.99 1.70
C ALA A 9 -2.22 6.50 1.61
N TRP A 10 -1.52 5.97 2.62
CA TRP A 10 -1.23 4.54 2.73
C TRP A 10 -2.50 3.69 2.84
N LEU A 11 -3.46 4.10 3.67
CA LEU A 11 -4.68 3.34 3.94
C LEU A 11 -5.59 3.31 2.70
N VAL A 12 -5.73 4.44 2.01
CA VAL A 12 -6.47 4.52 0.73
C VAL A 12 -5.85 3.59 -0.31
N ALA A 13 -4.52 3.61 -0.46
CA ALA A 13 -3.82 2.74 -1.40
C ALA A 13 -3.97 1.25 -1.05
N LEU A 14 -3.87 0.90 0.24
CA LEU A 14 -4.01 -0.47 0.72
C LEU A 14 -5.42 -1.04 0.52
N ILE A 15 -6.47 -0.25 0.80
CA ILE A 15 -7.86 -0.67 0.56
C ILE A 15 -8.10 -0.81 -0.95
N LEU A 16 -7.64 0.13 -1.75
CA LEU A 16 -7.78 0.04 -3.20
C LEU A 16 -7.03 -1.16 -3.76
N HIS A 17 -5.84 -1.48 -3.26
CA HIS A 17 -5.11 -2.65 -3.71
C HIS A 17 -5.84 -3.94 -3.35
N ALA A 18 -6.38 -4.05 -2.14
CA ALA A 18 -7.21 -5.18 -1.75
C ALA A 18 -8.42 -5.35 -2.68
N ALA A 19 -9.08 -4.26 -3.07
CA ALA A 19 -10.26 -4.29 -3.95
C ALA A 19 -9.94 -4.56 -5.43
N VAL A 20 -8.86 -3.95 -5.94
CA VAL A 20 -8.52 -3.96 -7.37
C VAL A 20 -7.59 -5.12 -7.74
N GLY A 21 -6.73 -5.57 -6.81
CA GLY A 21 -5.76 -6.63 -7.06
C GLY A 21 -4.60 -6.25 -7.98
N SER A 22 -4.38 -4.96 -8.23
CA SER A 22 -3.25 -4.46 -9.01
C SER A 22 -2.59 -3.28 -8.31
N ALA A 23 -1.29 -3.41 -8.03
CA ALA A 23 -0.51 -2.36 -7.38
C ALA A 23 -0.51 -1.06 -8.19
N THR A 24 -0.35 -1.12 -9.52
CA THR A 24 -0.30 0.08 -10.36
C THR A 24 -1.65 0.80 -10.42
N VAL A 25 -2.74 0.06 -10.59
CA VAL A 25 -4.08 0.66 -10.63
C VAL A 25 -4.46 1.22 -9.25
N ALA A 26 -4.11 0.54 -8.17
CA ALA A 26 -4.29 1.03 -6.81
C ALA A 26 -3.51 2.32 -6.55
N MET A 27 -2.23 2.39 -6.97
CA MET A 27 -1.42 3.60 -6.87
C MET A 27 -2.03 4.76 -7.65
N MET A 28 -2.47 4.55 -8.89
CA MET A 28 -3.11 5.60 -9.69
C MET A 28 -4.42 6.07 -9.07
N GLY A 29 -5.25 5.14 -8.60
CA GLY A 29 -6.51 5.45 -7.92
C GLY A 29 -6.30 6.24 -6.63
N ALA A 30 -5.36 5.80 -5.79
CA ALA A 30 -5.00 6.51 -4.56
C ALA A 30 -4.42 7.90 -4.85
N THR A 31 -3.58 8.01 -5.86
CA THR A 31 -3.03 9.30 -6.31
C THR A 31 -4.15 10.25 -6.75
N ALA A 32 -5.13 9.77 -7.53
CA ALA A 32 -6.27 10.58 -7.94
C ALA A 32 -7.12 11.10 -6.77
N ILE A 33 -7.20 10.33 -5.68
CA ILE A 33 -7.93 10.71 -4.46
C ILE A 33 -7.11 11.68 -3.60
N VAL A 34 -5.81 11.44 -3.46
CA VAL A 34 -4.95 12.19 -2.53
C VAL A 34 -4.42 13.48 -3.15
N ALA A 35 -4.17 13.52 -4.47
CA ALA A 35 -3.70 14.71 -5.21
C ALA A 35 -4.40 16.02 -4.85
N PRO A 36 -5.75 16.12 -4.85
CA PRO A 36 -6.45 17.36 -4.51
C PRO A 36 -6.34 17.74 -3.02
N MET A 37 -5.89 16.83 -2.15
CA MET A 37 -5.72 17.08 -0.72
C MET A 37 -4.35 17.66 -0.38
N LEU A 38 -3.32 17.47 -1.22
CA LEU A 38 -1.97 17.99 -0.95
C LEU A 38 -1.91 19.51 -0.69
N PRO A 39 -2.65 20.38 -1.41
CA PRO A 39 -2.63 21.82 -1.13
C PRO A 39 -3.15 22.20 0.27
N LEU A 40 -3.91 21.33 0.94
CA LEU A 40 -4.40 21.54 2.30
C LEU A 40 -3.33 21.24 3.36
N TYR A 41 -2.24 20.55 2.98
CA TYR A 41 -1.14 20.15 3.86
C TYR A 41 0.21 20.65 3.32
N PRO A 42 0.46 21.98 3.34
CA PRO A 42 1.69 22.56 2.78
C PRO A 42 2.96 22.13 3.53
N ASP A 43 2.82 21.60 4.75
CA ASP A 43 3.91 21.10 5.58
C ASP A 43 4.42 19.71 5.15
N VAL A 44 3.70 19.02 4.26
CA VAL A 44 4.03 17.65 3.84
C VAL A 44 4.46 17.61 2.38
N SER A 45 5.69 17.17 2.15
CA SER A 45 6.26 17.05 0.80
C SER A 45 5.46 16.03 -0.04
N PRO A 46 5.12 16.36 -1.31
CA PRO A 46 4.41 15.46 -2.22
C PRO A 46 5.10 14.11 -2.45
N GLU A 47 6.41 14.12 -2.35
CA GLU A 47 7.30 12.97 -2.49
C GLU A 47 7.00 11.91 -1.42
N ILE A 48 6.82 12.35 -0.18
CA ILE A 48 6.52 11.48 0.97
C ILE A 48 5.15 10.84 0.79
N ILE A 49 4.17 11.61 0.30
CA ILE A 49 2.83 11.11 -0.03
C ILE A 49 2.90 10.04 -1.12
N ALA A 50 3.69 10.26 -2.18
CA ALA A 50 3.87 9.27 -3.25
C ALA A 50 4.47 7.96 -2.72
N ILE A 51 5.47 8.05 -1.83
CA ILE A 51 6.07 6.87 -1.17
C ILE A 51 5.04 6.17 -0.27
N ALA A 52 4.22 6.93 0.47
CA ALA A 52 3.15 6.38 1.31
C ALA A 52 2.12 5.59 0.48
N ILE A 53 1.72 6.13 -0.67
CA ILE A 53 0.81 5.47 -1.62
C ILE A 53 1.44 4.18 -2.14
N GLY A 54 2.70 4.23 -2.58
CA GLY A 54 3.43 3.05 -3.05
C GLY A 54 3.56 1.98 -1.97
N SER A 55 3.85 2.38 -0.74
CA SER A 55 3.91 1.49 0.43
C SER A 55 2.57 0.80 0.68
N GLY A 56 1.45 1.52 0.61
CA GLY A 56 0.11 0.95 0.79
C GLY A 56 -0.28 -0.03 -0.32
N ALA A 57 0.08 0.28 -1.57
CA ALA A 57 -0.19 -0.55 -2.74
C ALA A 57 0.73 -1.78 -2.90
N ILE A 58 1.59 -2.06 -1.93
CA ILE A 58 2.31 -3.33 -1.80
C ILE A 58 1.56 -4.29 -0.87
N GLY A 59 0.77 -3.74 0.06
CA GLY A 59 0.08 -4.50 1.10
C GLY A 59 -1.22 -5.13 0.62
N CYS A 60 -1.72 -6.10 1.39
CA CYS A 60 -3.02 -6.74 1.12
C CYS A 60 -3.13 -7.42 -0.25
N THR A 61 -2.06 -8.11 -0.67
CA THR A 61 -2.07 -9.02 -1.82
C THR A 61 -2.90 -10.26 -1.50
N ILE A 62 -4.21 -10.19 -1.76
CA ILE A 62 -5.18 -11.25 -1.50
C ILE A 62 -5.57 -11.97 -2.80
N VAL A 63 -6.61 -12.78 -2.74
CA VAL A 63 -7.14 -13.54 -3.90
C VAL A 63 -7.51 -12.69 -5.11
N THR A 64 -7.65 -11.37 -4.95
CA THR A 64 -7.90 -10.42 -6.03
C THR A 64 -6.66 -10.16 -6.89
N ASP A 65 -5.46 -10.39 -6.35
CA ASP A 65 -4.20 -10.07 -7.02
C ASP A 65 -3.63 -11.24 -7.82
N SER A 66 -3.18 -10.98 -9.06
CA SER A 66 -2.61 -12.02 -9.93
C SER A 66 -1.32 -12.63 -9.38
N LEU A 67 -0.51 -11.88 -8.61
CA LEU A 67 0.71 -12.40 -8.00
C LEU A 67 0.40 -13.45 -6.93
N PHE A 68 -0.74 -13.33 -6.25
CA PHE A 68 -1.19 -14.34 -5.29
C PHE A 68 -1.34 -15.72 -5.96
N TRP A 69 -2.00 -15.75 -7.12
CA TRP A 69 -2.23 -16.98 -7.88
C TRP A 69 -0.95 -17.51 -8.50
N LEU A 70 -0.07 -16.62 -8.95
CA LEU A 70 1.24 -16.97 -9.48
C LEU A 70 2.08 -17.70 -8.41
N VAL A 71 2.19 -17.12 -7.22
CA VAL A 71 2.94 -17.72 -6.09
C VAL A 71 2.34 -19.05 -5.67
N LYS A 72 1.01 -19.14 -5.60
CA LYS A 72 0.31 -20.40 -5.32
C LYS A 72 0.70 -21.49 -6.33
N GLN A 73 0.67 -21.19 -7.64
CA GLN A 73 0.99 -22.15 -8.69
C GLN A 73 2.47 -22.54 -8.70
N TYR A 74 3.39 -21.59 -8.48
CA TYR A 74 4.82 -21.87 -8.42
C TYR A 74 5.22 -22.73 -7.22
N CYS A 75 4.65 -22.47 -6.04
CA CYS A 75 4.98 -23.23 -4.83
C CYS A 75 4.16 -24.53 -4.68
N GLY A 76 3.16 -24.77 -5.54
CA GLY A 76 2.24 -25.91 -5.39
C GLY A 76 1.45 -25.90 -4.07
N ALA A 77 1.34 -24.74 -3.42
CA ALA A 77 0.81 -24.59 -2.08
C ALA A 77 -0.73 -24.57 -2.08
N THR A 78 -1.33 -24.88 -0.93
CA THR A 78 -2.78 -24.73 -0.76
C THR A 78 -3.17 -23.25 -0.71
N LEU A 79 -4.44 -22.95 -1.01
CA LEU A 79 -4.95 -21.58 -0.98
C LEU A 79 -4.85 -20.97 0.42
N ASN A 80 -5.04 -21.77 1.46
CA ASN A 80 -4.98 -21.34 2.85
C ASN A 80 -3.54 -21.03 3.29
N GLU A 81 -2.56 -21.82 2.85
CA GLU A 81 -1.13 -21.54 3.09
C GLU A 81 -0.68 -20.30 2.35
N THR A 82 -1.04 -20.15 1.08
CA THR A 82 -0.67 -18.97 0.30
C THR A 82 -1.26 -17.71 0.92
N PHE A 83 -2.53 -17.75 1.31
CA PHE A 83 -3.16 -16.63 2.02
C PHE A 83 -2.46 -16.32 3.35
N LYS A 84 -2.12 -17.34 4.13
CA LYS A 84 -1.49 -17.11 5.44
C LYS A 84 -0.04 -16.64 5.34
N TYR A 85 0.76 -17.16 4.42
CA TYR A 85 2.18 -16.81 4.34
C TYR A 85 2.42 -15.61 3.42
N TYR A 86 1.84 -15.62 2.22
CA TYR A 86 2.11 -14.60 1.21
C TYR A 86 1.43 -13.28 1.56
N THR A 87 0.12 -13.29 1.87
CA THR A 87 -0.59 -12.06 2.25
C THR A 87 -0.04 -11.47 3.55
N THR A 88 0.36 -12.30 4.51
CA THR A 88 1.01 -11.80 5.74
C THR A 88 2.37 -11.19 5.43
N ALA A 89 3.19 -11.82 4.58
CA ALA A 89 4.48 -11.27 4.18
C ALA A 89 4.34 -9.92 3.47
N THR A 90 3.38 -9.78 2.54
CA THR A 90 3.15 -8.52 1.82
C THR A 90 2.56 -7.45 2.72
N PHE A 91 1.69 -7.82 3.67
CA PHE A 91 1.19 -6.90 4.68
C PHE A 91 2.31 -6.39 5.59
N ILE A 92 3.20 -7.27 6.07
CA ILE A 92 4.38 -6.88 6.85
C ILE A 92 5.28 -5.96 6.03
N ALA A 93 5.55 -6.29 4.76
CA ALA A 93 6.35 -5.44 3.88
C ALA A 93 5.74 -4.03 3.73
N SER A 94 4.42 -3.93 3.59
CA SER A 94 3.71 -2.66 3.52
C SER A 94 3.85 -1.85 4.82
N VAL A 95 3.72 -2.48 5.99
CA VAL A 95 3.89 -1.81 7.29
C VAL A 95 5.33 -1.36 7.51
N VAL A 96 6.32 -2.17 7.11
CA VAL A 96 7.74 -1.79 7.17
C VAL A 96 8.02 -0.60 6.25
N ALA A 97 7.46 -0.59 5.05
CA ALA A 97 7.57 0.54 4.13
C ALA A 97 6.88 1.80 4.67
N LEU A 98 5.76 1.66 5.38
CA LEU A 98 5.09 2.78 6.05
C LEU A 98 5.98 3.36 7.16
N ALA A 99 6.59 2.51 7.98
CA ALA A 99 7.54 2.95 9.00
C ALA A 99 8.74 3.69 8.39
N GLY A 100 9.26 3.20 7.26
CA GLY A 100 10.30 3.89 6.48
C GLY A 100 9.84 5.26 5.95
N THR A 101 8.59 5.36 5.50
CA THR A 101 7.98 6.62 5.03
C THR A 101 7.89 7.65 6.16
N PHE A 102 7.47 7.22 7.36
CA PHE A 102 7.47 8.07 8.55
C PHE A 102 8.87 8.54 8.92
N LEU A 103 9.85 7.65 8.89
CA LEU A 103 11.25 7.98 9.17
C LEU A 103 11.80 9.01 8.18
N LEU A 104 11.46 8.87 6.90
CA LEU A 104 11.83 9.83 5.86
C LEU A 104 11.17 11.20 6.08
N SER A 105 9.90 11.20 6.52
CA SER A 105 9.16 12.42 6.87
C SER A 105 9.70 13.18 8.08
N PHE A 106 10.57 12.58 8.89
CA PHE A 106 11.27 13.28 9.96
C PHE A 106 12.59 13.91 9.50
N ILE A 107 13.14 13.46 8.37
CA ILE A 107 14.43 13.90 7.84
C ILE A 107 14.25 15.04 6.83
N ILE A 108 13.19 14.96 6.03
CA ILE A 108 12.80 15.93 4.99
C ILE A 108 11.76 16.88 5.59
#